data_AF-A0A1I1AA54-F1
#
_entry.id   AF-A0A1I1AA54-F1
#
_cell.length_a   1.000
_cell.length_b   1.000
_cell.length_c   1.000
_cell.angle_alpha   90.00
_cell.angle_beta   90.00
_cell.angle_gamma   90.00
#
_symmetry.space_group_name_H-M   'P 1'
#
loop_
_entity.id
_entity.type
_entity.pdbx_description
1 polymer ?
#
loop_
_entity_poly.entity_id
_entity_poly.type
_entity_poly.pdbx_seq_one_letter_code
_entity_poly.pdbx_strand_id
1 'polypeptide(L)'
;MTKKNKFFTYIVISFTFLILLLGIFIYKSTYNIPNDDTLLKDHIINYLDTKVSMPFKYTDIEIKEIVNVDNIKFLLLEKDRNSIGAAYLKRSPIDSTYRIISIEFSNSNFKSISMPTSKDDILFFYGIKDENYDIDNVELNAFDYEKTYSMKIPDKKFFVTYTYMGNISGSKTSYDNTSYSIFDANMNDVTDLVTKTNFAYEFLNKGSELQTYILNHYLSPKITNDSDKIISDFLILDKEISKDTTTYYVQGLLYDLNLKKSEDNCKNLFIGVTFDKITSNIIDFKCNLDYKDINDFLINMPSTVSDSITNSDLVTEKKNYLKERIDNNINLIKNKKIITSYNYN
;
A
#
# COMPACT_ATOMS: atom_id res chain seq x y z
N MET A 1 -49.84 -6.87 -38.04
CA MET A 1 -49.48 -6.32 -36.71
C MET A 1 -50.58 -5.36 -36.26
N THR A 2 -51.30 -5.65 -35.18
CA THR A 2 -52.42 -4.82 -34.69
C THR A 2 -51.91 -3.46 -34.15
N LYS A 3 -52.75 -2.42 -34.16
CA LYS A 3 -52.39 -1.08 -33.64
C LYS A 3 -51.88 -1.14 -32.18
N LYS A 4 -52.45 -2.03 -31.35
CA LYS A 4 -52.00 -2.30 -29.98
C LYS A 4 -50.58 -2.87 -29.92
N ASN A 5 -50.23 -3.80 -30.80
CA ASN A 5 -48.88 -4.37 -30.84
C ASN A 5 -47.84 -3.33 -31.26
N LYS A 6 -48.16 -2.43 -32.20
CA LYS A 6 -47.25 -1.34 -32.58
C LYS A 6 -46.99 -0.37 -31.42
N PHE A 7 -48.05 0.02 -30.68
CA PHE A 7 -47.93 0.89 -29.51
C PHE A 7 -47.05 0.27 -28.41
N PHE A 8 -47.26 -1.01 -28.11
CA PHE A 8 -46.46 -1.73 -27.13
C PHE A 8 -45.00 -1.85 -27.55
N THR A 9 -44.72 -2.15 -28.83
CA THR A 9 -43.35 -2.19 -29.36
C THR A 9 -42.64 -0.85 -29.25
N TYR A 10 -43.32 0.28 -29.53
CA TYR A 10 -42.71 1.61 -29.35
C TYR A 10 -42.35 1.91 -27.89
N ILE A 11 -43.22 1.54 -26.94
CA ILE A 11 -42.93 1.73 -25.51
C ILE A 11 -41.71 0.91 -25.09
N VAL A 12 -41.64 -0.36 -25.48
CA VAL A 12 -40.50 -1.23 -25.16
C VAL A 12 -39.22 -0.68 -25.76
N ILE A 13 -39.21 -0.25 -27.03
CA ILE A 13 -38.03 0.34 -27.68
C ILE A 13 -37.59 1.61 -26.95
N SER A 14 -38.51 2.53 -26.66
CA SER A 14 -38.19 3.77 -25.94
C SER A 14 -37.63 3.52 -24.54
N PHE A 15 -38.19 2.55 -23.82
CA PHE A 15 -37.70 2.18 -22.49
C PHE A 15 -36.31 1.53 -22.56
N THR A 16 -36.07 0.68 -23.56
CA THR A 16 -34.74 0.07 -23.80
C THR A 16 -33.70 1.14 -24.14
N PHE A 17 -34.08 2.13 -24.95
CA PHE A 17 -33.22 3.27 -25.29
C PHE A 17 -32.90 4.14 -24.07
N LEU A 18 -33.88 4.34 -23.18
CA LEU A 18 -33.70 5.07 -21.93
C LEU A 18 -32.70 4.37 -20.99
N ILE A 19 -32.82 3.05 -20.83
CA ILE A 19 -31.86 2.25 -20.03
C ILE A 19 -30.45 2.34 -20.64
N LEU A 20 -30.34 2.27 -21.97
CA LEU A 20 -29.05 2.39 -22.66
C LEU A 20 -28.43 3.78 -22.44
N LEU A 21 -29.20 4.86 -22.56
CA LEU A 21 -28.75 6.22 -22.26
C LEU A 21 -28.33 6.39 -20.79
N LEU A 22 -29.09 5.81 -19.85
CA LEU A 22 -28.74 5.84 -18.43
C LEU A 22 -27.45 5.08 -18.15
N GLY A 23 -27.26 3.92 -18.80
CA GLY A 23 -26.03 3.13 -18.73
C GLY A 23 -24.82 3.90 -19.27
N ILE A 24 -24.98 4.58 -20.41
CA ILE A 24 -23.94 5.45 -20.98
C ILE A 24 -23.64 6.64 -20.06
N PHE A 25 -24.67 7.23 -19.45
CA PHE A 25 -24.52 8.35 -18.52
C PHE A 25 -23.74 7.94 -17.26
N ILE A 26 -24.13 6.83 -16.63
CA ILE A 26 -23.42 6.28 -15.46
C ILE A 26 -21.98 5.93 -15.86
N TYR A 27 -21.79 5.25 -17.00
CA TYR A 27 -20.46 4.90 -17.49
C TYR A 27 -19.58 6.14 -17.72
N LYS A 28 -20.10 7.20 -18.34
CA LYS A 28 -19.36 8.46 -18.51
C LYS A 28 -19.06 9.15 -17.18
N SER A 29 -20.03 9.23 -16.28
CA SER A 29 -19.86 9.90 -14.99
C SER A 29 -18.83 9.20 -14.08
N THR A 30 -18.82 7.87 -14.08
CA THR A 30 -17.94 7.08 -13.20
C THR A 30 -16.53 6.91 -13.75
N TYR A 31 -16.34 6.89 -15.07
CA TYR A 31 -15.06 6.50 -15.68
C TYR A 31 -14.37 7.59 -16.50
N ASN A 32 -15.04 8.71 -16.81
CA ASN A 32 -14.46 9.83 -17.56
C ASN A 32 -14.29 11.04 -16.65
N ILE A 33 -13.04 11.29 -16.25
CA ILE A 33 -12.63 12.45 -15.46
C ILE A 33 -12.51 13.65 -16.41
N PRO A 34 -13.20 14.78 -16.14
CA PRO A 34 -12.93 16.04 -16.82
C PRO A 34 -11.45 16.42 -16.68
N ASN A 35 -10.92 17.24 -17.58
CA ASN A 35 -9.59 17.83 -17.41
C ASN A 35 -9.62 18.98 -16.38
N ASP A 36 -10.15 18.69 -15.20
CA ASP A 36 -10.24 19.59 -14.05
C ASP A 36 -9.52 18.93 -12.88
N ASP A 37 -8.39 19.51 -12.49
CA ASP A 37 -7.53 18.94 -11.46
C ASP A 37 -8.17 19.00 -10.07
N THR A 38 -9.19 19.85 -9.87
CA THR A 38 -9.89 19.98 -8.58
C THR A 38 -10.74 18.76 -8.24
N LEU A 39 -11.26 18.07 -9.26
CA LEU A 39 -12.13 16.90 -9.10
C LEU A 39 -11.36 15.58 -9.14
N LEU A 40 -10.07 15.61 -9.48
CA LEU A 40 -9.24 14.40 -9.63
C LEU A 40 -9.20 13.55 -8.36
N LYS A 41 -9.07 14.20 -7.20
CA LYS A 41 -9.00 13.50 -5.90
C LYS A 41 -10.28 12.69 -5.66
N ASP A 42 -11.45 13.29 -5.86
CA ASP A 42 -12.73 12.61 -5.63
C ASP A 42 -12.93 11.44 -6.60
N HIS A 43 -12.51 11.59 -7.86
CA HIS A 43 -12.55 10.51 -8.83
C HIS A 43 -11.59 9.35 -8.49
N ILE A 44 -10.40 9.65 -7.98
CA ILE A 44 -9.45 8.64 -7.49
C ILE A 44 -10.05 7.86 -6.32
N ILE A 45 -10.62 8.56 -5.32
CA ILE A 45 -11.23 7.93 -4.15
C ILE A 45 -12.38 7.03 -4.58
N ASN A 46 -13.29 7.54 -5.41
CA ASN A 46 -14.41 6.75 -5.96
C ASN A 46 -13.94 5.52 -6.76
N TYR A 47 -12.87 5.66 -7.54
CA TYR A 47 -12.29 4.53 -8.28
C TYR A 47 -11.76 3.45 -7.34
N LEU A 48 -11.05 3.84 -6.27
CA LEU A 48 -10.50 2.90 -5.30
C LEU A 48 -11.59 2.22 -4.47
N ASP A 49 -12.59 2.97 -4.00
CA ASP A 49 -13.72 2.45 -3.23
C ASP A 49 -14.55 1.42 -4.04
N THR A 50 -14.60 1.56 -5.37
CA THR A 50 -15.34 0.61 -6.25
C THR A 50 -14.53 -0.59 -6.70
N LYS A 51 -13.19 -0.50 -6.73
CA LYS A 51 -12.31 -1.55 -7.27
C LYS A 51 -11.56 -2.34 -6.20
N VAL A 52 -11.36 -1.79 -5.01
CA VAL A 52 -10.62 -2.46 -3.94
C VAL A 52 -11.60 -2.84 -2.84
N SER A 53 -11.85 -4.15 -2.70
CA SER A 53 -12.68 -4.72 -1.63
C SER A 53 -11.93 -4.75 -0.29
N MET A 54 -11.33 -3.63 0.10
CA MET A 54 -10.76 -3.45 1.44
C MET A 54 -11.68 -2.56 2.27
N PRO A 55 -11.88 -2.86 3.56
CA PRO A 55 -12.79 -2.10 4.42
C PRO A 55 -12.28 -0.69 4.77
N PHE A 56 -11.04 -0.36 4.39
CA PHE A 56 -10.43 0.94 4.66
C PHE A 56 -10.82 1.98 3.61
N LYS A 57 -11.48 3.06 4.05
CA LYS A 57 -11.73 4.22 3.19
C LYS A 57 -10.42 4.89 2.82
N TYR A 58 -10.26 5.25 1.55
CA TYR A 58 -9.11 5.98 1.03
C TYR A 58 -9.23 7.50 1.30
N THR A 59 -9.56 7.91 2.53
CA THR A 59 -9.84 9.32 2.86
C THR A 59 -8.59 10.21 2.79
N ASP A 60 -7.41 9.64 3.01
CA ASP A 60 -6.19 10.39 3.25
C ASP A 60 -5.23 10.30 2.04
N ILE A 61 -5.79 10.38 0.83
CA ILE A 61 -5.02 10.54 -0.40
C ILE A 61 -4.80 12.02 -0.69
N GLU A 62 -3.55 12.38 -0.95
CA GLU A 62 -3.13 13.68 -1.46
C GLU A 62 -2.44 13.55 -2.81
N ILE A 63 -2.75 14.45 -3.74
CA ILE A 63 -2.04 14.55 -5.03
C ILE A 63 -0.85 15.48 -4.81
N LYS A 64 0.36 14.96 -5.02
CA LYS A 64 1.62 15.70 -4.77
C LYS A 64 2.21 16.31 -6.02
N GLU A 65 2.07 15.64 -7.15
CA GLU A 65 2.56 16.13 -8.45
C GLU A 65 1.64 15.64 -9.56
N ILE A 66 1.47 16.45 -10.59
CA ILE A 66 0.72 16.12 -11.80
C ILE A 66 1.63 16.34 -13.01
N VAL A 67 1.80 15.32 -13.83
CA VAL A 67 2.58 15.39 -15.06
C VAL A 67 1.71 14.99 -16.24
N ASN A 68 1.54 15.90 -17.19
CA ASN A 68 0.80 15.64 -18.43
C ASN A 68 1.79 15.41 -19.57
N VAL A 69 1.74 14.23 -20.19
CA VAL A 69 2.56 13.90 -21.36
C VAL A 69 1.71 13.22 -22.43
N ASP A 70 1.59 13.85 -23.58
CA ASP A 70 0.78 13.38 -24.71
C ASP A 70 -0.68 13.07 -24.30
N ASN A 71 -1.11 11.81 -24.39
CA ASN A 71 -2.43 11.35 -23.98
C ASN A 71 -2.44 10.72 -22.58
N ILE A 72 -1.39 10.92 -21.79
CA ILE A 72 -1.27 10.40 -20.42
C ILE A 72 -1.22 11.57 -19.43
N LYS A 73 -1.98 11.43 -18.33
CA LYS A 73 -1.85 12.24 -17.11
C LYS A 73 -1.36 11.31 -16.00
N PHE A 74 -0.15 11.55 -15.51
CA PHE A 74 0.46 10.84 -14.38
C PHE A 74 0.22 11.67 -13.11
N LEU A 75 -0.22 11.02 -12.04
CA LEU A 75 -0.46 11.64 -10.74
C LEU A 75 0.39 10.94 -9.69
N LEU A 76 1.27 11.67 -9.02
CA LEU A 76 1.95 11.19 -7.82
C LEU A 76 1.02 11.38 -6.63
N LEU A 77 0.72 10.28 -5.94
CA LEU A 77 -0.14 10.26 -4.79
C LEU A 77 0.69 10.02 -3.52
N GLU A 78 0.27 10.63 -2.42
CA GLU A 78 0.67 10.21 -1.08
C GLU A 78 -0.59 9.67 -0.38
N LYS A 79 -0.47 8.52 0.27
CA LYS A 79 -1.50 7.95 1.13
C LYS A 79 -0.95 7.76 2.55
N ASP A 80 -1.75 8.18 3.53
CA ASP A 80 -1.49 8.03 4.97
C ASP A 80 -0.09 8.56 5.38
N ARG A 81 0.42 9.57 4.67
CA ARG A 81 1.77 10.16 4.84
C ARG A 81 2.96 9.19 4.68
N ASN A 82 2.70 7.96 4.21
CA ASN A 82 3.62 6.84 4.39
C ASN A 82 3.77 5.94 3.16
N SER A 83 2.86 6.05 2.21
CA SER A 83 2.91 5.28 0.97
C SER A 83 2.86 6.23 -0.21
N ILE A 84 3.75 6.01 -1.17
CA ILE A 84 3.63 6.68 -2.46
C ILE A 84 2.71 5.85 -3.33
N GLY A 85 1.83 6.53 -4.03
CA GLY A 85 1.05 5.93 -5.08
C GLY A 85 1.29 6.63 -6.41
N ALA A 86 0.89 5.96 -7.47
CA ALA A 86 0.77 6.58 -8.77
C ALA A 86 -0.59 6.24 -9.34
N ALA A 87 -1.27 7.26 -9.87
CA ALA A 87 -2.46 7.07 -10.69
C ALA A 87 -2.16 7.47 -12.14
N TYR A 88 -2.57 6.59 -13.04
CA TYR A 88 -2.30 6.70 -14.47
C TYR A 88 -3.61 6.91 -15.19
N LEU A 89 -3.72 8.06 -15.84
CA LEU A 89 -4.92 8.46 -16.55
C LEU A 89 -4.60 8.52 -18.04
N LYS A 90 -5.42 7.88 -18.86
CA LYS A 90 -5.31 7.95 -20.32
C LYS A 90 -6.45 8.78 -20.88
N ARG A 91 -6.11 9.76 -21.71
CA ARG A 91 -7.07 10.60 -22.41
C ARG A 91 -7.86 9.73 -23.40
N SER A 92 -9.18 9.84 -23.34
CA SER A 92 -10.07 9.23 -24.30
C SER A 92 -9.83 9.82 -25.69
N PRO A 93 -9.82 8.99 -26.75
CA PRO A 93 -9.69 9.50 -28.12
C PRO A 93 -10.98 10.19 -28.61
N ILE A 94 -12.12 9.99 -27.93
CA ILE A 94 -13.44 10.44 -28.39
C ILE A 94 -13.87 11.75 -27.72
N ASP A 95 -13.58 11.88 -26.44
CA ASP A 95 -13.89 13.04 -25.62
C ASP A 95 -12.62 13.48 -24.89
N SER A 96 -12.46 14.78 -24.65
CA SER A 96 -11.27 15.35 -23.98
C SER A 96 -11.16 14.99 -22.49
N THR A 97 -11.73 13.85 -22.10
CA THR A 97 -11.79 13.32 -20.74
C THR A 97 -10.70 12.28 -20.55
N TYR A 98 -10.35 12.03 -19.30
CA TYR A 98 -9.37 11.02 -18.91
C TYR A 98 -10.06 9.84 -18.27
N ARG A 99 -9.51 8.64 -18.51
CA ARG A 99 -9.89 7.43 -17.79
C ARG A 99 -8.74 6.95 -16.93
N ILE A 100 -9.02 6.62 -15.67
CA ILE A 100 -8.07 5.93 -14.80
C ILE A 100 -7.82 4.53 -15.38
N ILE A 101 -6.56 4.25 -15.72
CA ILE A 101 -6.08 2.96 -16.20
C ILE A 101 -5.69 2.09 -15.02
N SER A 102 -4.91 2.64 -14.11
CA SER A 102 -4.47 1.96 -12.89
C SER A 102 -4.18 2.99 -11.80
N ILE A 103 -4.28 2.52 -10.57
CA ILE A 103 -3.78 3.18 -9.38
C ILE A 103 -3.01 2.12 -8.61
N GLU A 104 -1.77 2.43 -8.26
CA GLU A 104 -0.90 1.54 -7.50
C GLU A 104 -0.35 2.30 -6.31
N PHE A 105 -0.25 1.62 -5.17
CA PHE A 105 0.47 2.12 -4.00
C PHE A 105 1.65 1.21 -3.73
N SER A 106 2.76 1.83 -3.34
CA SER A 106 3.99 1.17 -2.94
C SER A 106 4.50 1.78 -1.65
N ASN A 107 5.16 0.94 -0.85
CA ASN A 107 5.89 1.40 0.33
C ASN A 107 7.33 1.75 0.01
N SER A 108 7.79 1.53 -1.23
CA SER A 108 9.12 1.96 -1.68
C SER A 108 9.18 3.48 -1.82
N ASN A 109 10.30 4.10 -1.46
CA ASN A 109 10.50 5.55 -1.65
C ASN A 109 10.59 5.97 -3.13
N PHE A 110 10.99 5.03 -3.98
CA PHE A 110 11.19 5.25 -5.41
C PHE A 110 10.58 4.10 -6.21
N LYS A 111 9.99 4.43 -7.36
CA LYS A 111 9.49 3.45 -8.33
C LYS A 111 9.63 4.00 -9.74
N SER A 112 9.77 3.09 -10.69
CA SER A 112 9.71 3.37 -12.12
C SER A 112 8.58 2.59 -12.77
N ILE A 113 8.11 3.11 -13.90
CA ILE A 113 7.14 2.43 -14.73
C ILE A 113 7.28 2.89 -16.17
N SER A 114 7.16 1.95 -17.10
CA SER A 114 7.06 2.27 -18.52
C SER A 114 5.61 2.23 -18.98
N MET A 115 5.17 3.22 -19.76
CA MET A 115 3.81 3.28 -20.30
C MET A 115 3.76 3.70 -21.78
N PRO A 116 2.91 3.06 -22.60
CA PRO A 116 2.73 3.47 -24.00
C PRO A 116 1.85 4.70 -24.14
N THR A 117 2.33 5.72 -24.85
CA THR A 117 1.51 6.88 -25.27
C THR A 117 0.91 6.67 -26.67
N SER A 118 0.36 7.72 -27.28
CA SER A 118 -0.05 7.65 -28.69
C SER A 118 1.11 7.70 -29.68
N LYS A 119 2.30 8.14 -29.23
CA LYS A 119 3.47 8.36 -30.10
C LYS A 119 4.65 7.47 -29.76
N ASP A 120 5.03 7.44 -28.48
CA ASP A 120 6.21 6.73 -27.97
C ASP A 120 5.93 6.12 -26.60
N ASP A 121 6.75 5.16 -26.17
CA ASP A 121 6.73 4.73 -24.78
C ASP A 121 7.46 5.75 -23.91
N ILE A 122 6.94 5.98 -22.70
CA ILE A 122 7.54 6.85 -21.71
C ILE A 122 7.94 6.02 -20.50
N LEU A 123 9.16 6.24 -20.03
CA LEU A 123 9.64 5.76 -18.74
C LEU A 123 9.48 6.86 -17.71
N PHE A 124 8.62 6.64 -16.73
CA PHE A 124 8.48 7.49 -15.55
C PHE A 124 9.35 6.94 -14.42
N PHE A 125 9.94 7.84 -13.65
CA PHE A 125 10.54 7.57 -12.35
C PHE A 125 10.05 8.61 -11.36
N TYR A 126 9.63 8.15 -10.20
CA TYR A 126 9.00 8.99 -9.20
C TYR A 126 9.33 8.52 -7.80
N GLY A 127 9.22 9.43 -6.84
CA GLY A 127 9.50 9.10 -5.45
C GLY A 127 9.47 10.28 -4.50
N ILE A 128 9.97 10.01 -3.29
CA ILE A 128 10.17 10.98 -2.22
C ILE A 128 11.67 11.16 -1.97
N LYS A 129 12.15 12.40 -2.08
CA LYS A 129 13.47 12.82 -1.61
C LYS A 129 13.41 13.06 -0.10
N ASP A 130 14.24 12.35 0.66
CA ASP A 130 14.53 12.68 2.05
C ASP A 130 15.48 13.90 2.06
N GLU A 131 15.22 14.88 2.93
CA GLU A 131 16.07 16.08 3.05
C GLU A 131 17.53 15.74 3.42
N ASN A 132 17.76 14.55 3.99
CA ASN A 132 19.09 14.10 4.39
C ASN A 132 19.91 13.48 3.25
N TYR A 133 19.32 13.21 2.09
CA TYR A 133 20.01 12.60 0.95
C TYR A 133 19.99 13.52 -0.26
N ASP A 134 21.17 13.99 -0.64
CA ASP A 134 21.33 14.81 -1.83
C ASP A 134 21.36 13.91 -3.08
N ILE A 135 20.18 13.67 -3.65
CA ILE A 135 20.01 12.95 -4.92
C ILE A 135 19.84 13.96 -6.07
N ASP A 136 20.53 13.73 -7.18
CA ASP A 136 20.47 14.59 -8.38
C ASP A 136 20.10 13.82 -9.65
N ASN A 137 20.50 12.55 -9.79
CA ASN A 137 20.26 11.78 -11.01
C ASN A 137 19.80 10.35 -10.74
N VAL A 138 19.09 9.77 -11.70
CA VAL A 138 18.76 8.34 -11.74
C VAL A 138 19.18 7.76 -13.08
N GLU A 139 19.73 6.55 -13.05
CA GLU A 139 19.91 5.71 -14.23
C GLU A 139 18.96 4.53 -14.15
N LEU A 140 18.16 4.33 -15.19
CA LEU A 140 17.23 3.21 -15.29
C LEU A 140 17.69 2.25 -16.37
N ASN A 141 17.87 0.99 -15.98
CA ASN A 141 18.18 -0.10 -16.88
C ASN A 141 16.89 -0.83 -17.24
N ALA A 142 16.40 -0.59 -18.46
CA ALA A 142 15.28 -1.33 -19.00
C ALA A 142 15.79 -2.65 -19.57
N PHE A 143 15.71 -3.72 -18.77
CA PHE A 143 16.31 -5.03 -19.07
C PHE A 143 15.90 -5.60 -20.42
N ASP A 144 14.64 -5.39 -20.82
CA ASP A 144 14.11 -5.91 -22.09
C ASP A 144 14.72 -5.21 -23.32
N TYR A 145 15.46 -4.11 -23.15
CA TYR A 145 15.91 -3.23 -24.24
C TYR A 145 17.41 -2.92 -24.24
N GLU A 146 18.18 -3.46 -23.29
CA GLU A 146 19.63 -3.23 -23.14
C GLU A 146 20.03 -1.74 -23.23
N LYS A 147 19.14 -0.85 -22.74
CA LYS A 147 19.34 0.60 -22.74
C LYS A 147 19.26 1.14 -21.32
N THR A 148 20.22 1.99 -21.02
CA THR A 148 20.25 2.79 -19.80
C THR A 148 19.73 4.19 -20.11
N TYR A 149 18.79 4.65 -19.32
CA TYR A 149 18.21 5.98 -19.41
C TYR A 149 18.64 6.79 -18.20
N SER A 150 19.37 7.88 -18.43
CA SER A 150 19.74 8.83 -17.38
C SER A 150 18.73 9.97 -17.34
N MET A 151 18.22 10.29 -16.15
CA MET A 151 17.29 11.39 -15.92
C MET A 151 17.70 12.19 -14.71
N LYS A 152 17.58 13.52 -14.82
CA LYS A 152 17.73 14.42 -13.70
C LYS A 152 16.52 14.33 -12.77
N ILE A 153 16.79 14.26 -11.47
CA ILE A 153 15.79 14.31 -10.41
C ILE A 153 15.54 15.79 -10.06
N PRO A 154 14.29 16.28 -10.13
CA PRO A 154 13.96 17.64 -9.70
C PRO A 154 14.27 17.86 -8.22
N ASP A 155 14.71 19.07 -7.87
CA ASP A 155 14.93 19.45 -6.46
C ASP A 155 13.60 19.75 -5.76
N LYS A 156 12.83 18.69 -5.51
CA LYS A 156 11.54 18.70 -4.81
C LYS A 156 11.45 17.46 -3.92
N LYS A 157 10.80 17.60 -2.76
CA LYS A 157 10.51 16.47 -1.86
C LYS A 157 9.73 15.37 -2.57
N PHE A 158 8.67 15.71 -3.28
CA PHE A 158 7.90 14.78 -4.11
C PHE A 158 8.22 15.09 -5.57
N PHE A 159 8.64 14.09 -6.34
CA PHE A 159 9.03 14.32 -7.73
C PHE A 159 8.55 13.22 -8.66
N VAL A 160 8.39 13.63 -9.91
CA VAL A 160 8.19 12.76 -11.06
C VAL A 160 9.12 13.29 -12.16
N THR A 161 9.92 12.41 -12.73
CA THR A 161 10.75 12.67 -13.91
C THR A 161 10.46 11.61 -14.97
N TYR A 162 10.70 11.92 -16.24
CA TYR A 162 10.39 11.01 -17.32
C TYR A 162 11.26 11.21 -18.55
N THR A 163 11.36 10.17 -19.37
CA THR A 163 12.02 10.21 -20.67
C THR A 163 11.26 9.37 -21.71
N TYR A 164 11.42 9.73 -22.97
CA TYR A 164 10.91 8.95 -24.10
C TYR A 164 11.86 7.79 -24.42
N MET A 165 11.29 6.60 -24.58
CA MET A 165 12.03 5.37 -24.94
C MET A 165 11.93 5.05 -26.44
N GLY A 166 11.01 5.68 -27.16
CA GLY A 166 10.58 5.29 -28.51
C GLY A 166 9.46 4.23 -28.47
N ASN A 167 8.94 3.82 -29.63
CA ASN A 167 7.93 2.75 -29.70
C ASN A 167 8.58 1.37 -29.56
N ILE A 168 8.55 0.79 -28.36
CA ILE A 168 9.13 -0.52 -28.09
C ILE A 168 8.09 -1.55 -27.60
N SER A 169 6.96 -1.09 -27.07
CA SER A 169 6.05 -1.91 -26.26
C SER A 169 4.99 -2.67 -27.04
N GLY A 170 4.78 -2.39 -28.33
CA GLY A 170 3.83 -3.09 -29.18
C GLY A 170 2.41 -3.25 -28.59
N SER A 171 1.97 -2.34 -27.69
CA SER A 171 0.68 -2.27 -26.96
C SER A 171 0.57 -2.80 -25.51
N LYS A 172 1.65 -3.22 -24.82
CA LYS A 172 1.51 -3.62 -23.39
C LYS A 172 1.31 -2.41 -22.46
N THR A 173 0.43 -2.56 -21.47
CA THR A 173 -0.08 -1.46 -20.62
C THR A 173 0.86 -0.98 -19.52
N SER A 174 1.83 -1.78 -19.09
CA SER A 174 2.90 -1.38 -18.16
C SER A 174 4.00 -2.44 -18.09
N TYR A 175 5.23 -2.02 -17.73
CA TYR A 175 6.36 -2.90 -17.45
C TYR A 175 6.98 -2.50 -16.10
N ASP A 176 7.15 -3.47 -15.20
CA ASP A 176 7.80 -3.30 -13.89
C ASP A 176 9.26 -3.84 -13.89
N ASN A 177 9.84 -4.07 -15.08
CA ASN A 177 11.16 -4.71 -15.28
C ASN A 177 12.29 -3.69 -15.45
N THR A 178 12.31 -2.65 -14.62
CA THR A 178 13.36 -1.62 -14.65
C THR A 178 14.11 -1.62 -13.32
N SER A 179 15.41 -1.92 -13.37
CA SER A 179 16.30 -1.63 -12.22
C SER A 179 16.75 -0.17 -12.32
N TYR A 180 17.06 0.44 -11.16
CA TYR A 180 17.56 1.80 -11.11
C TYR A 180 18.79 1.89 -10.22
N SER A 181 19.66 2.83 -10.58
CA SER A 181 20.70 3.39 -9.72
C SER A 181 20.45 4.88 -9.50
N ILE A 182 20.58 5.37 -8.27
CA ILE A 182 20.40 6.77 -7.88
C ILE A 182 21.75 7.35 -7.52
N PHE A 183 22.01 8.57 -7.98
CA PHE A 183 23.29 9.24 -7.85
C PHE A 183 23.15 10.60 -7.16
N ASP A 184 24.16 10.95 -6.36
CA ASP A 184 24.33 12.29 -5.81
C ASP A 184 24.85 13.28 -6.86
N ALA A 185 25.00 14.56 -6.47
CA ALA A 185 25.52 15.61 -7.35
C ALA A 185 26.97 15.37 -7.83
N ASN A 186 27.72 14.48 -7.17
CA ASN A 186 29.08 14.09 -7.53
C ASN A 186 29.14 12.76 -8.32
N MET A 187 27.98 12.23 -8.74
CA MET A 187 27.85 10.94 -9.43
C MET A 187 28.28 9.72 -8.61
N ASN A 188 28.24 9.79 -7.28
CA ASN A 188 28.38 8.61 -6.43
C ASN A 188 27.06 7.84 -6.42
N ASP A 189 27.11 6.51 -6.60
CA ASP A 189 25.93 5.65 -6.43
C ASP A 189 25.53 5.62 -4.96
N VAL A 190 24.34 6.14 -4.67
CA VAL A 190 23.72 6.19 -3.34
C VAL A 190 22.46 5.33 -3.26
N THR A 191 22.21 4.47 -4.24
CA THR A 191 20.99 3.65 -4.35
C THR A 191 20.71 2.88 -3.08
N ASP A 192 21.71 2.15 -2.60
CA ASP A 192 21.62 1.38 -1.36
C ASP A 192 21.30 2.28 -0.16
N LEU A 193 21.94 3.44 -0.06
CA LEU A 193 21.75 4.37 1.05
C LEU A 193 20.30 4.89 1.10
N VAL A 194 19.74 5.25 -0.05
CA VAL A 194 18.40 5.86 -0.15
C VAL A 194 17.26 4.82 -0.21
N THR A 195 17.58 3.55 -0.49
CA THR A 195 16.61 2.44 -0.50
C THR A 195 16.63 1.61 0.78
N LYS A 196 17.77 1.52 1.50
CA LYS A 196 17.91 0.80 2.78
C LYS A 196 17.15 1.44 3.95
N THR A 197 16.65 2.67 3.80
CA THR A 197 15.80 3.34 4.80
C THR A 197 14.45 2.66 5.06
N ASN A 198 14.16 1.53 4.41
CA ASN A 198 12.99 0.69 4.66
C ASN A 198 13.29 -0.63 5.40
N PHE A 199 14.40 -0.71 6.15
CA PHE A 199 14.72 -1.87 6.99
C PHE A 199 13.58 -2.25 7.96
N ALA A 200 12.76 -1.29 8.38
CA ALA A 200 11.59 -1.57 9.20
C ALA A 200 10.52 -2.42 8.50
N TYR A 201 10.39 -2.32 7.16
CA TYR A 201 9.47 -3.17 6.40
C TYR A 201 10.08 -4.55 6.13
N GLU A 202 11.40 -4.66 5.94
CA GLU A 202 12.08 -5.96 5.94
C GLU A 202 11.99 -6.65 7.30
N PHE A 203 12.07 -5.94 8.42
CA PHE A 203 11.97 -6.50 9.76
C PHE A 203 10.52 -6.86 10.16
N LEU A 204 9.53 -6.07 9.72
CA LEU A 204 8.11 -6.38 9.92
C LEU A 204 7.60 -7.48 8.97
N ASN A 205 8.16 -7.62 7.75
CA ASN A 205 7.89 -8.76 6.85
C ASN A 205 8.75 -10.00 7.15
N LYS A 206 9.95 -9.85 7.71
CA LYS A 206 10.67 -10.94 8.38
C LYS A 206 10.06 -11.13 9.77
N GLY A 207 8.77 -11.49 9.78
CA GLY A 207 8.01 -11.75 11.00
C GLY A 207 8.73 -12.66 11.99
N SER A 208 9.66 -13.50 11.53
CA SER A 208 10.52 -14.32 12.38
C SER A 208 11.38 -13.53 13.38
N GLU A 209 12.01 -12.40 13.02
CA GLU A 209 12.97 -11.75 13.93
C GLU A 209 12.28 -10.96 15.06
N LEU A 210 11.25 -10.18 14.74
CA LEU A 210 10.42 -9.50 15.74
C LEU A 210 9.64 -10.52 16.61
N GLN A 211 9.07 -11.55 15.99
CA GLN A 211 8.38 -12.63 16.71
C GLN A 211 9.35 -13.41 17.60
N THR A 212 10.55 -13.73 17.13
CA THR A 212 11.61 -14.37 17.93
C THR A 212 12.07 -13.46 19.05
N TYR A 213 12.22 -12.15 18.82
CA TYR A 213 12.58 -11.20 19.87
C TYR A 213 11.52 -11.15 20.97
N ILE A 214 10.24 -11.05 20.60
CA ILE A 214 9.10 -11.08 21.55
C ILE A 214 9.05 -12.42 22.28
N LEU A 215 9.18 -13.53 21.55
CA LEU A 215 9.17 -14.87 22.15
C LEU A 215 10.31 -15.05 23.15
N ASN A 216 11.51 -14.59 22.82
CA ASN A 216 12.69 -14.76 23.67
C ASN A 216 12.73 -13.78 24.85
N HIS A 217 12.31 -12.53 24.68
CA HIS A 217 12.36 -11.54 25.75
C HIS A 217 11.16 -11.61 26.69
N TYR A 218 9.99 -11.98 26.18
CA TYR A 218 8.74 -11.94 26.95
C TYR A 218 8.12 -13.30 27.21
N LEU A 219 8.45 -14.32 26.40
CA LEU A 219 7.75 -15.60 26.45
C LEU A 219 8.65 -16.83 26.75
N SER A 220 9.99 -16.74 26.90
CA SER A 220 10.78 -17.76 27.64
C SER A 220 12.22 -17.36 28.02
N PRO A 221 12.68 -17.68 29.27
CA PRO A 221 12.97 -19.08 29.65
C PRO A 221 12.32 -19.58 30.96
N LYS A 222 11.25 -18.94 31.47
CA LYS A 222 10.51 -19.43 32.67
C LYS A 222 9.14 -20.05 32.39
N ILE A 223 8.74 -20.19 31.12
CA ILE A 223 7.55 -20.94 30.75
C ILE A 223 8.02 -22.21 30.06
N THR A 224 8.15 -23.24 30.90
CA THR A 224 8.04 -24.66 30.58
C THR A 224 7.06 -24.92 29.43
N ASN A 225 7.47 -25.64 28.39
CA ASN A 225 6.63 -26.53 27.55
C ASN A 225 5.23 -26.08 27.06
N ASP A 226 4.81 -24.82 27.17
CA ASP A 226 3.50 -24.40 26.71
C ASP A 226 3.56 -24.13 25.20
N SER A 227 3.41 -25.21 24.43
CA SER A 227 3.16 -25.25 22.98
C SER A 227 1.88 -24.54 22.53
N ASP A 228 1.25 -23.78 23.43
CA ASP A 228 -0.17 -23.47 23.41
C ASP A 228 -0.43 -21.97 23.27
N LYS A 229 0.59 -21.14 23.03
CA LYS A 229 0.41 -19.72 22.72
C LYS A 229 0.88 -19.39 21.31
N ILE A 230 0.05 -18.66 20.55
CA ILE A 230 0.33 -18.22 19.18
C ILE A 230 0.28 -16.69 19.15
N ILE A 231 1.27 -16.07 18.50
CA ILE A 231 1.24 -14.64 18.19
C ILE A 231 0.80 -14.48 16.73
N SER A 232 -0.10 -13.52 16.46
CA SER A 232 -0.52 -13.16 15.12
C SER A 232 0.56 -12.44 14.31
N ASP A 233 0.27 -12.21 13.03
CA ASP A 233 0.96 -11.16 12.28
C ASP A 233 0.76 -9.80 12.98
N PHE A 234 1.71 -8.88 12.79
CA PHE A 234 1.63 -7.53 13.33
C PHE A 234 1.11 -6.57 12.26
N LEU A 235 0.17 -5.70 12.65
CA LEU A 235 -0.29 -4.60 11.83
C LEU A 235 0.30 -3.30 12.34
N ILE A 236 0.85 -2.49 11.44
CA ILE A 236 1.28 -1.14 11.77
C ILE A 236 0.04 -0.31 12.13
N LEU A 237 0.11 0.33 13.28
CA LEU A 237 -0.86 1.31 13.74
C LEU A 237 -0.44 2.69 13.27
N ASP A 238 0.80 3.07 13.60
CA ASP A 238 1.39 4.35 13.22
C ASP A 238 2.92 4.29 13.32
N LYS A 239 3.59 5.39 12.98
CA LYS A 239 5.00 5.60 13.30
C LYS A 239 5.30 7.07 13.64
N GLU A 240 6.26 7.26 14.51
CA GLU A 240 6.84 8.55 14.82
C GLU A 240 8.21 8.66 14.16
N ILE A 241 8.39 9.68 13.32
CA ILE A 241 9.65 9.93 12.62
C ILE A 241 10.34 11.13 13.27
N SER A 242 11.47 10.87 13.89
CA SER A 242 12.41 11.89 14.35
C SER A 242 13.56 12.03 13.36
N LYS A 243 14.49 12.96 13.59
CA LYS A 243 15.64 13.18 12.70
C LYS A 243 16.43 11.87 12.50
N ASP A 244 16.88 11.28 13.60
CA ASP A 244 17.81 10.13 13.58
C ASP A 244 17.12 8.80 13.93
N THR A 245 15.84 8.82 14.31
CA THR A 245 15.11 7.63 14.77
C THR A 245 13.73 7.51 14.16
N THR A 246 13.21 6.29 14.08
CA THR A 246 11.82 6.01 13.72
C THR A 246 11.22 5.04 14.73
N THR A 247 10.12 5.41 15.37
CA THR A 247 9.36 4.53 16.26
C THR A 247 8.15 3.98 15.51
N TYR A 248 8.04 2.65 15.37
CA TYR A 248 6.86 1.99 14.82
C TYR A 248 5.96 1.52 15.95
N TYR A 249 4.69 1.85 15.86
CA TYR A 249 3.65 1.36 16.75
C TYR A 249 2.85 0.30 16.02
N VAL A 250 2.79 -0.91 16.57
CA VAL A 250 2.15 -2.07 15.93
C VAL A 250 1.16 -2.76 16.87
N GLN A 251 0.16 -3.40 16.28
CA GLN A 251 -0.82 -4.25 16.96
C GLN A 251 -0.69 -5.69 16.48
N GLY A 252 -0.55 -6.61 17.42
CA GLY A 252 -0.71 -8.04 17.21
C GLY A 252 -1.78 -8.61 18.15
N LEU A 253 -2.00 -9.91 18.06
CA LEU A 253 -2.83 -10.69 18.98
C LEU A 253 -2.00 -11.81 19.60
N LEU A 254 -2.12 -11.95 20.91
CA LEU A 254 -1.67 -13.14 21.64
C LEU A 254 -2.87 -14.07 21.82
N TYR A 255 -2.78 -15.25 21.23
CA TYR A 255 -3.76 -16.32 21.28
C TYR A 255 -3.34 -17.40 22.27
N ASP A 256 -4.24 -17.81 23.14
CA ASP A 256 -4.04 -18.96 24.05
C ASP A 256 -4.91 -20.15 23.59
N LEU A 257 -4.25 -21.22 23.13
CA LEU A 257 -4.84 -22.46 22.64
C LEU A 257 -5.49 -23.29 23.77
N ASN A 258 -5.12 -23.06 25.03
CA ASN A 258 -5.67 -23.79 26.18
C ASN A 258 -7.00 -23.21 26.67
N LEU A 259 -7.29 -21.96 26.33
CA LEU A 259 -8.59 -21.36 26.61
C LEU A 259 -9.58 -21.87 25.52
N LYS A 260 -10.62 -22.62 25.92
CA LYS A 260 -11.61 -23.16 24.97
C LYS A 260 -12.61 -22.08 24.55
N LYS A 261 -12.77 -21.87 23.24
CA LYS A 261 -13.91 -21.22 22.52
C LYS A 261 -14.61 -20.06 23.27
N SER A 262 -13.88 -19.18 23.96
CA SER A 262 -14.42 -17.89 24.37
C SER A 262 -13.85 -16.79 23.47
N GLU A 263 -14.61 -15.72 23.28
CA GLU A 263 -14.13 -14.53 22.57
C GLU A 263 -12.93 -13.86 23.26
N ASP A 264 -12.61 -14.27 24.50
CA ASP A 264 -11.51 -13.80 25.35
C ASP A 264 -10.17 -14.51 25.12
N ASN A 265 -10.10 -15.47 24.19
CA ASN A 265 -8.87 -16.20 23.89
C ASN A 265 -7.77 -15.36 23.22
N CYS A 266 -8.11 -14.16 22.76
CA CYS A 266 -7.20 -13.25 22.04
C CYS A 266 -7.00 -11.95 22.83
N LYS A 267 -5.77 -11.69 23.28
CA LYS A 267 -5.39 -10.42 23.89
C LYS A 267 -4.69 -9.53 22.87
N ASN A 268 -5.01 -8.23 22.86
CA ASN A 268 -4.28 -7.26 22.05
C ASN A 268 -2.85 -7.11 22.59
N LEU A 269 -1.89 -7.18 21.67
CA LEU A 269 -0.48 -6.91 21.91
C LEU A 269 -0.15 -5.60 21.20
N PHE A 270 0.14 -4.55 21.96
CA PHE A 270 0.59 -3.29 21.41
C PHE A 270 2.08 -3.12 21.67
N ILE A 271 2.81 -2.69 20.65
CA ILE A 271 4.27 -2.63 20.69
C ILE A 271 4.73 -1.32 20.05
N GLY A 272 5.61 -0.59 20.73
CA GLY A 272 6.43 0.47 20.18
C GLY A 272 7.86 -0.03 19.96
N VAL A 273 8.37 0.06 18.74
CA VAL A 273 9.75 -0.33 18.39
C VAL A 273 10.47 0.86 17.77
N THR A 274 11.51 1.35 18.43
CA THR A 274 12.31 2.48 17.96
C THR A 274 13.58 1.99 17.30
N PHE A 275 13.82 2.47 16.09
CA PHE A 275 15.02 2.19 15.31
C PHE A 275 15.88 3.44 15.20
N ASP A 276 17.19 3.22 15.22
CA ASP A 276 18.17 4.18 14.74
C ASP A 276 18.23 4.10 13.21
N LYS A 277 18.00 5.23 12.52
CA LYS A 277 17.92 5.26 11.05
C LYS A 277 19.26 5.04 10.36
N ILE A 278 20.37 5.29 11.04
CA ILE A 278 21.73 5.21 10.48
C ILE A 278 22.21 3.77 10.54
N THR A 279 22.04 3.13 11.69
CA THR A 279 22.56 1.80 11.98
C THR A 279 21.51 0.71 11.75
N SER A 280 20.24 1.07 11.56
CA SER A 280 19.10 0.15 11.46
C SER A 280 18.93 -0.76 12.68
N ASN A 281 19.52 -0.38 13.82
CA ASN A 281 19.43 -1.13 15.06
C ASN A 281 18.16 -0.75 15.84
N ILE A 282 17.57 -1.73 16.53
CA ILE A 282 16.55 -1.45 17.56
C ILE A 282 17.26 -0.82 18.75
N ILE A 283 16.82 0.37 19.14
CA ILE A 283 17.36 1.13 20.27
C ILE A 283 16.38 1.26 21.43
N ASP A 284 15.08 1.10 21.18
CA ASP A 284 14.05 1.02 22.21
C ASP A 284 12.95 0.04 21.79
N PHE A 285 12.40 -0.69 22.76
CA PHE A 285 11.32 -1.64 22.57
C PHE A 285 10.41 -1.59 23.79
N LYS A 286 9.12 -1.28 23.59
CA LYS A 286 8.12 -1.21 24.64
C LYS A 286 6.90 -2.01 24.24
N CYS A 287 6.45 -2.90 25.11
CA CYS A 287 5.23 -3.67 24.90
C CYS A 287 4.19 -3.32 25.96
N ASN A 288 2.91 -3.34 25.63
CA ASN A 288 1.85 -3.17 26.65
C ASN A 288 1.89 -4.26 27.75
N LEU A 289 2.55 -5.40 27.51
CA LEU A 289 2.81 -6.42 28.53
C LEU A 289 3.80 -5.97 29.62
N ASP A 290 4.62 -4.94 29.37
CA ASP A 290 5.53 -4.35 30.36
C ASP A 290 4.80 -3.51 31.42
N TYR A 291 3.51 -3.22 31.18
CA TYR A 291 2.73 -2.28 31.97
C TYR A 291 1.61 -2.99 32.72
N LYS A 292 1.23 -2.46 33.88
CA LYS A 292 0.11 -3.00 34.68
C LYS A 292 -1.24 -2.67 34.05
N ASP A 293 -1.32 -1.50 33.40
CA ASP A 293 -2.48 -1.02 32.67
C ASP A 293 -2.05 -0.59 31.27
N ILE A 294 -2.89 -0.87 30.27
CA ILE A 294 -2.69 -0.38 28.91
C ILE A 294 -2.66 1.16 28.88
N ASN A 295 -3.35 1.83 29.79
CA ASN A 295 -3.32 3.29 29.90
C ASN A 295 -1.90 3.81 30.20
N ASP A 296 -1.10 3.09 30.98
CA ASP A 296 0.30 3.47 31.26
C ASP A 296 1.17 3.36 29.99
N PHE A 297 0.86 2.41 29.11
CA PHE A 297 1.50 2.29 27.80
C PHE A 297 1.06 3.44 26.87
N LEU A 298 -0.24 3.76 26.85
CA LEU A 298 -0.80 4.82 26.01
C LEU A 298 -0.34 6.23 26.40
N ILE A 299 -0.13 6.50 27.70
CA ILE A 299 0.38 7.81 28.18
C ILE A 299 1.78 8.11 27.63
N ASN A 300 2.55 7.07 27.31
CA ASN A 300 3.90 7.21 26.77
C ASN A 300 3.93 7.23 25.24
N MET A 301 2.77 7.23 24.57
CA MET A 301 2.65 7.34 23.11
C MET A 301 2.33 8.78 22.68
N PRO A 302 2.74 9.21 21.48
CA PRO A 302 2.29 10.48 20.91
C PRO A 302 0.77 10.52 20.83
N SER A 303 0.17 11.69 21.08
CA SER A 303 -1.29 11.84 21.16
C SER A 303 -2.00 11.40 19.88
N THR A 304 -1.38 11.63 18.72
CA THR A 304 -1.91 11.19 17.41
C THR A 304 -2.03 9.67 17.31
N VAL A 305 -1.08 8.94 17.90
CA VAL A 305 -1.06 7.48 17.93
C VAL A 305 -2.06 6.98 18.99
N SER A 306 -2.06 7.58 20.18
CA SER A 306 -2.99 7.19 21.24
C SER A 306 -4.45 7.39 20.84
N ASP A 307 -4.77 8.45 20.11
CA ASP A 307 -6.10 8.72 19.58
C ASP A 307 -6.54 7.64 18.58
N SER A 308 -5.61 7.17 17.73
CA SER A 308 -5.88 6.07 16.78
C SER A 308 -6.12 4.71 17.47
N ILE A 309 -5.48 4.47 18.61
CA ILE A 309 -5.62 3.24 19.41
C ILE A 309 -6.85 3.29 20.32
N THR A 310 -7.21 4.47 20.81
CA THR A 310 -8.41 4.65 21.65
C THR A 310 -9.69 4.68 20.81
N ASN A 311 -9.59 4.85 19.49
CA ASN A 311 -10.70 4.62 18.57
C ASN A 311 -11.05 3.13 18.52
N SER A 312 -12.06 2.76 19.31
CA SER A 312 -12.52 1.39 19.49
C SER A 312 -12.89 0.69 18.19
N ASP A 313 -13.36 1.43 17.18
CA ASP A 313 -13.85 0.85 15.93
C ASP A 313 -12.68 0.34 15.09
N LEU A 314 -11.62 1.15 14.94
CA LEU A 314 -10.42 0.77 14.18
C LEU A 314 -9.68 -0.40 14.85
N VAL A 315 -9.53 -0.37 16.17
CA VAL A 315 -8.89 -1.45 16.92
C VAL A 315 -9.69 -2.75 16.84
N THR A 316 -11.02 -2.65 16.89
CA THR A 316 -11.91 -3.83 16.76
C THR A 316 -11.85 -4.40 15.35
N GLU A 317 -11.85 -3.56 14.32
CA GLU A 317 -11.72 -3.99 12.92
C GLU A 317 -10.39 -4.70 12.66
N LYS A 318 -9.27 -4.10 13.10
CA LYS A 318 -7.93 -4.72 13.00
C LYS A 318 -7.84 -6.02 13.79
N LYS A 319 -8.43 -6.09 14.98
CA LYS A 319 -8.53 -7.32 15.78
C LYS A 319 -9.31 -8.41 15.04
N ASN A 320 -10.42 -8.07 14.39
CA ASN A 320 -11.21 -9.04 13.63
C ASN A 320 -10.44 -9.58 12.42
N TYR A 321 -9.76 -8.72 11.67
CA TYR A 321 -8.89 -9.14 10.56
C TYR A 321 -7.77 -10.09 11.01
N LEU A 322 -7.07 -9.74 12.10
CA LEU A 322 -6.02 -10.59 12.66
C LEU A 322 -6.56 -11.93 13.17
N LYS A 323 -7.76 -11.93 13.78
CA LYS A 323 -8.44 -13.16 14.22
C LYS A 323 -8.76 -14.07 13.05
N GLU A 324 -9.30 -13.53 11.95
CA GLU A 324 -9.59 -14.31 10.74
C GLU A 324 -8.32 -14.97 10.17
N ARG A 325 -7.19 -14.24 10.12
CA ARG A 325 -5.90 -14.79 9.67
C ARG A 325 -5.38 -15.89 10.58
N ILE A 326 -5.42 -15.69 11.90
CA ILE A 326 -5.01 -16.71 12.87
C ILE A 326 -5.89 -17.95 12.74
N ASP A 327 -7.21 -17.80 12.66
CA ASP A 327 -8.15 -18.91 12.54
C ASP A 327 -7.89 -19.72 11.26
N ASN A 328 -7.61 -19.04 10.14
CA ASN A 328 -7.20 -19.67 8.89
C ASN A 328 -5.89 -20.45 9.04
N ASN A 329 -4.88 -19.88 9.71
CA ASN A 329 -3.61 -20.54 9.97
C ASN A 329 -3.74 -21.75 10.92
N ILE A 330 -4.54 -21.63 11.99
CA ILE A 330 -4.84 -22.73 12.91
C ILE A 330 -5.55 -23.86 12.18
N ASN A 331 -6.52 -23.55 11.31
CA ASN A 331 -7.22 -24.56 10.50
C ASN A 331 -6.28 -25.25 9.51
N LEU A 332 -5.35 -24.51 8.88
CA LEU A 332 -4.31 -25.08 8.02
C LEU A 332 -3.35 -26.01 8.77
N ILE A 333 -2.95 -25.64 9.99
CA ILE A 333 -2.09 -26.48 10.85
C ILE A 333 -2.83 -27.75 11.29
N LYS A 334 -4.11 -27.63 11.69
CA LYS A 334 -4.96 -28.78 12.04
C LYS A 334 -5.14 -29.71 10.84
N ASN A 335 -5.41 -29.17 9.66
CA ASN A 335 -5.58 -29.95 8.43
C ASN A 335 -4.28 -30.62 7.97
N LYS A 336 -3.13 -29.94 8.08
CA LYS A 336 -1.81 -30.55 7.80
C LYS A 336 -1.50 -31.71 8.75
N LYS A 337 -1.77 -31.56 10.06
CA LYS A 337 -1.61 -32.64 11.04
C LYS A 337 -2.48 -33.86 10.70
N ILE A 338 -3.72 -33.64 10.26
CA ILE A 338 -4.63 -34.70 9.80
C ILE A 338 -4.07 -35.43 8.58
N ILE A 339 -3.55 -34.71 7.58
CA ILE A 339 -2.97 -35.32 6.37
C ILE A 339 -1.70 -36.14 6.71
N THR A 340 -0.84 -35.67 7.60
CA THR A 340 0.34 -36.44 8.05
C THR A 340 -0.03 -37.70 8.85
N SER A 341 -1.15 -37.70 9.58
CA SER A 341 -1.64 -38.90 10.28
C SER A 341 -2.31 -39.93 9.35
N TYR A 342 -2.71 -39.54 8.13
CA TYR A 342 -3.24 -40.46 7.12
C TYR A 342 -2.15 -41.12 6.26
N ASN A 343 -0.95 -40.52 6.17
CA ASN A 343 0.19 -41.06 5.41
C ASN A 343 1.07 -42.04 6.21
N TYR A 344 0.67 -42.38 7.45
CA TYR A 344 1.22 -43.48 8.22
C TYR A 344 0.09 -44.46 8.54
N ASN A 345 -0.30 -45.25 7.55
CA ASN A 345 -0.96 -46.54 7.72
C ASN A 345 -0.51 -47.48 6.61
#